data_AF-A0AAU2WT15-F1
#
_entry.id   AF-A0AAU2WT15-F1
#
_cell.length_a   1.000
_cell.length_b   1.000
_cell.length_c   1.000
_cell.angle_alpha   90.00
_cell.angle_beta   90.00
_cell.angle_gamma   90.00
#
_symmetry.space_group_name_H-M   'P 1'
#
loop_
_entity.id
_entity.type
_entity.pdbx_description
1 polymer ?
#
loop_
_entity_poly.entity_id
_entity_poly.type
_entity_poly.pdbx_seq_one_letter_code
_entity_poly.pdbx_strand_id
1 'polypeptide(L)'
;MNESARGFPAFPAGRRGGRGFARSWWGRAWIQAVEDAALDSTALRNGRKYAYTGRVGSITVSPGRLFAPVYDETEIHRTTVALQPLTARQWDRFLDQVAARAGHIAALLRRDMPHDLVAAAEDVGVPLLPGIGDLDPSCDCEDWGHPCRHAAALAYQAAWLVDEDPFLLLLMRGLGEEEFLAALQRRGAGAGTEGAGAPIRAALAAYDAYATEPGPLPEDPELPDEPGEMPSVTDGPEVEFPVLRLLARDAAERAFDLLCSALADPAPLLDLADLGERADGVRLAAHHDAPTAHERLRAAHDRPADFDRAVAAWRYGGAPGFEVLDRPWRPNRTELARANAEFEALWADDPEPGQAFAVSRNRWTDAAAGRQLRYGRDGRWYPYEERSGLWWPSGHPDRDAASALDHL
;
A
#
# COMPACT_ATOMS: atom_id res chain seq x y z
N MET A 1 -8.75 -7.23 33.04
CA MET A 1 -8.21 -8.17 34.04
C MET A 1 -6.77 -8.33 33.63
N ASN A 2 -5.78 -7.74 34.32
CA ASN A 2 -4.39 -7.80 33.88
C ASN A 2 -3.97 -9.27 33.75
N GLU A 3 -3.69 -9.73 32.53
CA GLU A 3 -3.18 -11.06 32.24
C GLU A 3 -1.75 -11.16 32.79
N SER A 4 -1.65 -11.26 34.11
CA SER A 4 -0.40 -11.11 34.87
C SER A 4 0.43 -12.40 34.85
N ALA A 5 -0.16 -13.52 34.42
CA ALA A 5 0.53 -14.78 34.22
C ALA A 5 -0.25 -15.68 33.25
N ARG A 6 0.47 -16.43 32.39
CA ARG A 6 -0.07 -17.41 31.45
C ARG A 6 0.43 -18.81 31.81
N GLY A 7 -0.49 -19.76 31.96
CA GLY A 7 -0.19 -21.16 32.26
C GLY A 7 -0.23 -22.04 31.02
N PHE A 8 0.74 -22.93 30.89
CA PHE A 8 0.87 -23.89 29.79
C PHE A 8 0.86 -25.31 30.35
N PRO A 9 0.12 -26.24 29.74
CA PRO A 9 0.12 -27.63 30.17
C PRO A 9 1.51 -28.24 29.97
N ALA A 10 1.83 -29.26 30.78
CA ALA A 10 3.08 -30.01 30.64
C ALA A 10 3.20 -30.62 29.24
N PHE A 11 4.41 -30.57 28.66
CA PHE A 11 4.66 -31.19 27.37
C PHE A 11 4.76 -32.72 27.50
N PRO A 12 4.15 -33.49 26.60
CA PRO A 12 4.24 -34.95 26.64
C PRO A 12 5.66 -35.43 26.32
N ALA A 13 6.02 -36.61 26.85
CA ALA A 13 7.27 -37.27 26.49
C ALA A 13 7.32 -37.56 24.98
N GLY A 14 8.48 -37.34 24.36
CA GLY A 14 8.72 -37.71 22.97
C GLY A 14 8.19 -36.74 21.90
N ARG A 15 7.83 -35.49 22.24
CA ARG A 15 7.41 -34.51 21.22
C ARG A 15 8.60 -33.81 20.54
N ARG A 16 8.56 -33.88 19.19
CA ARG A 16 9.29 -33.13 18.13
C ARG A 16 10.71 -33.58 17.78
N GLY A 17 10.76 -34.52 16.82
CA GLY A 17 11.87 -34.66 15.88
C GLY A 17 11.85 -33.52 14.86
N GLY A 18 12.82 -32.61 14.98
CA GLY A 18 13.09 -31.47 14.11
C GLY A 18 14.37 -30.78 14.60
N ARG A 19 15.14 -30.14 13.70
CA ARG A 19 16.47 -29.60 14.01
C ARG A 19 16.41 -28.50 15.10
N GLY A 20 16.65 -28.85 16.37
CA GLY A 20 16.87 -27.91 17.48
C GLY A 20 15.66 -27.63 18.38
N PHE A 21 15.89 -26.92 19.49
CA PHE A 21 14.85 -26.49 20.46
C PHE A 21 14.05 -25.26 19.99
N ALA A 22 14.43 -24.62 18.88
CA ALA A 22 13.69 -23.51 18.28
C ALA A 22 13.94 -23.45 16.78
N ARG A 23 12.95 -22.98 16.01
CA ARG A 23 13.01 -22.81 14.55
C ARG A 23 13.19 -21.35 14.18
N SER A 24 12.46 -20.48 14.88
CA SER A 24 12.54 -19.03 14.76
C SER A 24 13.93 -18.52 15.16
N TRP A 25 14.27 -17.33 14.68
CA TRP A 25 15.55 -16.71 15.01
C TRP A 25 15.55 -16.18 16.47
N TRP A 26 14.43 -15.69 16.98
CA TRP A 26 14.30 -15.21 18.36
C TRP A 26 14.30 -16.37 19.37
N GLY A 27 13.68 -17.51 19.05
CA GLY A 27 13.78 -18.71 19.87
C GLY A 27 15.20 -19.28 19.89
N ARG A 28 15.95 -19.15 18.78
CA ARG A 28 17.39 -19.49 18.75
C ARG A 28 18.22 -18.54 19.60
N ALA A 29 17.93 -17.24 19.59
CA ALA A 29 18.59 -16.26 20.47
C ALA A 29 18.34 -16.58 21.96
N TRP A 30 17.12 -17.01 22.32
CA TRP A 30 16.82 -17.50 23.66
C TRP A 30 17.69 -18.70 24.06
N ILE A 31 17.77 -19.72 23.19
CA ILE A 31 18.62 -20.90 23.44
C ILE A 31 20.08 -20.50 23.59
N GLN A 32 20.55 -19.61 22.71
CA GLN A 32 21.92 -19.13 22.75
C GLN A 32 22.22 -18.44 24.09
N ALA A 33 21.32 -17.60 24.61
CA ALA A 33 21.48 -16.97 25.92
C ALA A 33 21.60 -17.99 27.07
N VAL A 34 20.86 -19.09 27.01
CA VAL A 34 20.95 -20.20 27.98
C VAL A 34 22.30 -20.92 27.87
N GLU A 35 22.74 -21.21 26.65
CA GLU A 35 23.94 -22.00 26.40
C GLU A 35 25.23 -21.21 26.65
N ASP A 36 25.26 -19.93 26.25
CA ASP A 36 26.41 -19.03 26.45
C ASP A 36 26.62 -18.70 27.95
N ALA A 37 25.56 -18.71 28.76
CA ALA A 37 25.64 -18.46 30.20
C ALA A 37 26.02 -19.69 31.03
N ALA A 38 26.04 -20.89 30.43
CA ALA A 38 26.20 -22.13 31.17
C ALA A 38 27.65 -22.41 31.56
N LEU A 39 27.86 -22.72 32.83
CA LEU A 39 29.19 -23.09 33.36
C LEU A 39 29.51 -24.59 33.22
N ASP A 40 28.49 -25.43 33.02
CA ASP A 40 28.64 -26.88 32.86
C ASP A 40 27.85 -27.42 31.66
N SER A 41 28.59 -27.95 30.69
CA SER A 41 28.04 -28.59 29.50
C SER A 41 27.29 -29.90 29.79
N THR A 42 27.58 -30.57 30.91
CA THR A 42 26.92 -31.81 31.33
C THR A 42 25.52 -31.50 31.85
N ALA A 43 25.37 -30.48 32.70
CA ALA A 43 24.09 -29.96 33.13
C ALA A 43 23.18 -29.59 31.95
N LEU A 44 23.73 -28.90 30.92
CA LEU A 44 22.98 -28.60 29.70
C LEU A 44 22.53 -29.86 28.96
N ARG A 45 23.42 -30.85 28.78
CA ARG A 45 23.08 -32.12 28.11
C ARG A 45 21.96 -32.87 28.84
N ASN A 46 22.03 -32.92 30.17
CA ASN A 46 21.01 -33.53 31.00
C ASN A 46 19.70 -32.75 30.97
N GLY A 47 19.76 -31.42 30.99
CA GLY A 47 18.60 -30.55 30.82
C GLY A 47 17.87 -30.76 29.50
N ARG A 48 18.61 -30.86 28.39
CA ARG A 48 18.04 -31.21 27.07
C ARG A 48 17.30 -32.56 27.13
N LYS A 49 17.91 -33.58 27.75
CA LYS A 49 17.26 -34.89 27.93
C LYS A 49 15.98 -34.77 28.74
N TYR A 50 16.02 -34.04 29.85
CA TYR A 50 14.87 -33.84 30.74
C TYR A 50 13.70 -33.16 30.01
N ALA A 51 13.98 -32.12 29.24
CA ALA A 51 12.99 -31.39 28.46
C ALA A 51 12.17 -32.30 27.52
N TYR A 52 12.75 -33.38 26.97
CA TYR A 52 12.05 -34.31 26.08
C TYR A 52 11.31 -35.47 26.77
N THR A 53 11.51 -35.64 28.08
CA THR A 53 11.04 -36.85 28.80
C THR A 53 9.73 -36.66 29.57
N GLY A 54 9.04 -35.52 29.39
CA GLY A 54 7.81 -35.22 30.13
C GLY A 54 8.02 -34.95 31.62
N ARG A 55 9.26 -34.61 32.03
CA ARG A 55 9.65 -34.31 33.41
C ARG A 55 9.40 -32.88 33.83
N VAL A 56 9.14 -31.97 32.90
CA VAL A 56 8.78 -30.59 33.23
C VAL A 56 7.25 -30.52 33.29
N GLY A 57 6.74 -30.07 34.44
CA GLY A 57 5.31 -29.90 34.67
C GLY A 57 4.71 -28.72 33.92
N SER A 58 3.55 -28.23 34.37
CA SER A 58 2.93 -27.04 33.77
C SER A 58 3.83 -25.82 33.95
N ILE A 59 4.06 -25.10 32.85
CA ILE A 59 4.91 -23.91 32.83
C ILE A 59 4.03 -22.68 33.05
N THR A 60 4.41 -21.83 33.99
CA THR A 60 3.80 -20.51 34.19
C THR A 60 4.76 -19.44 33.72
N VAL A 61 4.28 -18.57 32.82
CA VAL A 61 5.02 -17.40 32.32
C VAL A 61 4.40 -16.16 32.94
N SER A 62 5.22 -15.30 33.53
CA SER A 62 4.80 -14.05 34.19
C SER A 62 5.84 -12.96 33.96
N PRO A 63 5.52 -11.68 34.22
CA PRO A 63 6.49 -10.60 34.23
C PRO A 63 7.76 -10.95 34.99
N GLY A 64 8.86 -11.00 34.27
CA GLY A 64 10.20 -11.29 34.76
C GLY A 64 10.49 -12.72 35.18
N ARG A 65 9.57 -13.68 35.00
CA ARG A 65 9.75 -15.03 35.56
C ARG A 65 8.99 -16.12 34.81
N LEU A 66 9.71 -17.23 34.60
CA LEU A 66 9.18 -18.56 34.31
C LEU A 66 9.19 -19.42 35.58
N PHE A 67 8.19 -20.27 35.74
CA PHE A 67 8.11 -21.25 36.81
C PHE A 67 7.56 -22.58 36.32
N ALA A 68 8.15 -23.69 36.78
CA ALA A 68 7.57 -25.02 36.66
C ALA A 68 8.08 -25.95 37.77
N PRO A 69 7.25 -26.89 38.27
CA PRO A 69 7.76 -28.06 38.96
C PRO A 69 8.46 -28.98 37.96
N VAL A 70 9.66 -29.45 38.29
CA VAL A 70 10.40 -30.43 37.49
C VAL A 70 10.55 -31.71 38.29
N TYR A 71 10.08 -32.81 37.72
CA TYR A 71 10.04 -34.12 38.34
C TYR A 71 11.34 -34.88 38.08
N ASP A 72 11.97 -35.32 39.16
CA ASP A 72 12.98 -36.37 39.12
C ASP A 72 12.33 -37.73 39.47
N GLU A 73 13.12 -38.78 39.67
CA GLU A 73 12.62 -40.12 39.98
C GLU A 73 11.80 -40.18 41.28
N THR A 74 12.23 -39.45 42.31
CA THR A 74 11.61 -39.46 43.65
C THR A 74 11.28 -38.08 44.21
N GLU A 75 11.74 -37.02 43.56
CA GLU A 75 11.66 -35.64 44.06
C GLU A 75 11.03 -34.70 43.03
N ILE A 76 10.51 -33.57 43.52
CA ILE A 76 9.94 -32.51 42.70
C ILE A 76 10.66 -31.22 43.04
N HIS A 77 11.28 -30.61 42.05
CA HIS A 77 12.04 -29.38 42.23
C HIS A 77 11.27 -28.16 41.74
N ARG A 78 11.19 -27.13 42.59
CA ARG A 78 10.61 -25.83 42.23
C ARG A 78 11.63 -25.06 41.42
N THR A 79 11.40 -25.01 40.12
CA THR A 79 12.35 -24.44 39.17
C THR A 79 11.83 -23.13 38.60
N THR A 80 12.70 -22.14 38.56
CA THR A 80 12.42 -20.81 38.02
C THR A 80 13.53 -20.36 37.09
N VAL A 81 13.17 -19.57 36.09
CA VAL A 81 14.13 -18.83 35.25
C VAL A 81 13.63 -17.40 35.20
N ALA A 82 14.39 -16.47 35.76
CA ALA A 82 14.06 -15.06 35.73
C ALA A 82 14.71 -14.37 34.52
N LEU A 83 14.05 -13.32 34.03
CA LEU A 83 14.56 -12.43 32.99
C LEU A 83 14.25 -11.01 33.43
N GLN A 84 15.21 -10.11 33.40
CA GLN A 84 15.00 -8.74 33.86
C GLN A 84 13.90 -8.04 33.02
N PRO A 85 12.82 -7.53 33.65
CA PRO A 85 11.82 -6.72 32.95
C PRO A 85 12.42 -5.42 32.44
N LEU A 86 11.90 -4.93 31.31
CA LEU A 86 12.23 -3.61 30.80
C LEU A 86 11.64 -2.53 31.70
N THR A 87 12.35 -1.42 31.82
CA THR A 87 11.83 -0.23 32.50
C THR A 87 10.70 0.40 31.69
N ALA A 88 9.84 1.20 32.34
CA ALA A 88 8.77 1.93 31.65
C ALA A 88 9.29 2.78 30.47
N ARG A 89 10.46 3.42 30.63
CA ARG A 89 11.10 4.21 29.57
C ARG A 89 11.57 3.35 28.39
N GLN A 90 12.04 2.13 28.63
CA GLN A 90 12.43 1.20 27.58
C GLN A 90 11.20 0.66 26.84
N TRP A 91 10.12 0.38 27.57
CA TRP A 91 8.83 0.03 26.97
C TRP A 91 8.30 1.15 26.08
N ASP A 92 8.36 2.41 26.52
CA ASP A 92 7.92 3.53 25.71
C ASP A 92 8.71 3.62 24.39
N ARG A 93 10.05 3.54 24.45
CA ARG A 93 10.89 3.54 23.24
C ARG A 93 10.59 2.38 22.31
N PHE A 94 10.38 1.18 22.86
CA PHE A 94 10.06 0.00 22.06
C PHE A 94 8.71 0.15 21.36
N LEU A 95 7.69 0.62 22.08
CA LEU A 95 6.36 0.86 21.52
C LEU A 95 6.41 1.91 20.40
N ASP A 96 7.27 2.91 20.51
CA ASP A 96 7.49 3.90 19.44
C ASP A 96 8.13 3.25 18.20
N GLN A 97 9.11 2.34 18.35
CA GLN A 97 9.69 1.59 17.23
C GLN A 97 8.66 0.67 16.55
N VAL A 98 7.78 0.04 17.33
CA VAL A 98 6.70 -0.78 16.78
C VAL A 98 5.69 0.08 16.03
N ALA A 99 5.30 1.23 16.60
CA ALA A 99 4.32 2.14 15.99
C ALA A 99 4.86 2.86 14.74
N ALA A 100 6.18 3.01 14.62
CA ALA A 100 6.81 3.69 13.47
C ALA A 100 6.51 3.02 12.11
N ARG A 101 6.17 1.73 12.08
CA ARG A 101 5.83 1.00 10.86
C ARG A 101 4.67 0.03 11.10
N ALA A 102 3.56 0.22 10.37
CA ALA A 102 2.40 -0.69 10.44
C ALA A 102 2.77 -2.16 10.14
N GLY A 103 3.83 -2.39 9.35
CA GLY A 103 4.39 -3.72 9.08
C GLY A 103 4.90 -4.45 10.33
N HIS A 104 5.47 -3.73 11.32
CA HIS A 104 5.91 -4.34 12.58
C HIS A 104 4.73 -4.86 13.38
N ILE A 105 3.65 -4.09 13.48
CA ILE A 105 2.42 -4.47 14.17
C ILE A 105 1.81 -5.70 13.50
N ALA A 106 1.67 -5.68 12.17
CA ALA A 106 1.11 -6.80 11.41
C ALA A 106 1.94 -8.09 11.56
N ALA A 107 3.26 -7.99 11.62
CA ALA A 107 4.14 -9.15 11.84
C ALA A 107 3.96 -9.73 13.25
N LEU A 108 3.98 -8.88 14.29
CA LEU A 108 3.77 -9.32 15.68
C LEU A 108 2.42 -10.01 15.86
N LEU A 109 1.34 -9.47 15.29
CA LEU A 109 0.01 -10.10 15.31
C LEU A 109 -0.02 -11.49 14.66
N ARG A 110 0.87 -11.75 13.70
CA ARG A 110 1.08 -13.09 13.09
C ARG A 110 2.08 -13.96 13.88
N ARG A 111 2.44 -13.56 15.10
CA ARG A 111 3.41 -14.26 15.96
C ARG A 111 4.82 -14.31 15.36
N ASP A 112 5.17 -13.31 14.56
CA ASP A 112 6.49 -13.18 13.97
C ASP A 112 7.23 -11.98 14.58
N MET A 113 8.50 -12.16 14.95
CA MET A 113 9.36 -11.09 15.47
C MET A 113 10.25 -10.58 14.33
N PRO A 114 10.03 -9.36 13.79
CA PRO A 114 10.87 -8.82 12.73
C PRO A 114 12.30 -8.55 13.19
N HIS A 115 13.29 -8.92 12.37
CA HIS A 115 14.70 -8.67 12.64
C HIS A 115 15.02 -7.17 12.74
N ASP A 116 14.46 -6.38 11.82
CA ASP A 116 14.63 -4.94 11.75
C ASP A 116 13.99 -4.21 12.94
N LEU A 117 12.86 -4.71 13.47
CA LEU A 117 12.28 -4.20 14.71
C LEU A 117 13.22 -4.36 15.90
N VAL A 118 13.81 -5.56 16.06
CA VAL A 118 14.71 -5.82 17.20
C VAL A 118 16.01 -5.03 17.07
N ALA A 119 16.57 -4.93 15.85
CA ALA A 119 17.73 -4.07 15.61
C ALA A 119 17.43 -2.60 15.96
N ALA A 120 16.28 -2.08 15.51
CA ALA A 120 15.87 -0.72 15.84
C ALA A 120 15.62 -0.51 17.34
N ALA A 121 15.13 -1.53 18.06
CA ALA A 121 14.98 -1.51 19.51
C ALA A 121 16.34 -1.45 20.22
N GLU A 122 17.31 -2.24 19.77
CA GLU A 122 18.68 -2.23 20.28
C GLU A 122 19.37 -0.88 20.07
N ASP A 123 19.21 -0.26 18.89
CA ASP A 123 19.75 1.07 18.57
C ASP A 123 19.27 2.17 19.54
N VAL A 124 18.08 2.01 20.12
CA VAL A 124 17.51 2.93 21.14
C VAL A 124 17.70 2.47 22.59
N GLY A 125 18.56 1.46 22.79
CA GLY A 125 18.95 0.93 24.10
C GLY A 125 17.89 0.05 24.76
N VAL A 126 17.08 -0.65 23.97
CA VAL A 126 16.11 -1.64 24.45
C VAL A 126 16.59 -3.06 24.10
N PRO A 127 17.23 -3.77 25.05
CA PRO A 127 17.66 -5.14 24.86
C PRO A 127 16.45 -6.08 24.99
N LEU A 128 15.75 -6.33 23.88
CA LEU A 128 14.52 -7.14 23.89
C LEU A 128 14.83 -8.63 24.14
N LEU A 129 15.78 -9.17 23.38
CA LEU A 129 16.23 -10.56 23.52
C LEU A 129 17.19 -10.70 24.70
N PRO A 130 17.22 -11.85 25.39
CA PRO A 130 18.20 -12.09 26.44
C PRO A 130 19.60 -12.24 25.85
N GLY A 131 20.59 -11.62 26.51
CA GLY A 131 22.01 -11.85 26.26
C GLY A 131 22.63 -12.89 27.22
N ILE A 132 23.95 -13.01 27.17
CA ILE A 132 24.71 -13.85 28.11
C ILE A 132 24.51 -13.36 29.55
N GLY A 133 24.04 -14.25 30.43
CA GLY A 133 23.81 -13.94 31.85
C GLY A 133 22.51 -13.19 32.17
N ASP A 134 21.69 -12.86 31.17
CA ASP A 134 20.38 -12.20 31.40
C ASP A 134 19.32 -13.16 31.97
N LEU A 135 19.46 -14.45 31.68
CA LEU A 135 18.60 -15.50 32.22
C LEU A 135 19.17 -15.98 33.55
N ASP A 136 18.39 -15.80 34.62
CA ASP A 136 18.77 -16.12 36.00
C ASP A 136 18.03 -17.38 36.49
N PRO A 137 18.62 -18.57 36.36
CA PRO A 137 18.04 -19.84 36.79
C PRO A 137 18.14 -20.04 38.31
N SER A 138 17.02 -20.43 38.94
CA SER A 138 16.97 -20.81 40.36
C SER A 138 16.16 -22.09 40.55
N CYS A 139 16.70 -23.02 41.34
CA CYS A 139 16.12 -24.33 41.61
C CYS A 139 16.45 -24.76 43.05
N ASP A 140 15.55 -25.51 43.70
CA ASP A 140 15.74 -26.03 45.07
C ASP A 140 16.49 -27.38 45.13
N CYS A 141 17.11 -27.83 44.03
CA CYS A 141 17.95 -29.02 44.01
C CYS A 141 19.37 -28.76 44.56
N GLU A 142 20.04 -29.81 45.03
CA GLU A 142 21.42 -29.74 45.57
C GLU A 142 22.52 -29.62 44.50
N ASP A 143 22.15 -29.51 43.22
CA ASP A 143 23.07 -29.37 42.08
C ASP A 143 23.58 -27.92 41.97
N TRP A 144 24.90 -27.75 41.97
CA TRP A 144 25.59 -26.46 41.89
C TRP A 144 25.78 -25.96 40.44
N GLY A 145 25.32 -26.72 39.43
CA GLY A 145 25.33 -26.27 38.05
C GLY A 145 24.50 -25.00 37.84
N HIS A 146 24.99 -24.10 36.97
CA HIS A 146 24.31 -22.85 36.64
C HIS A 146 24.17 -22.69 35.11
N PRO A 147 22.98 -22.96 34.53
CA PRO A 147 21.80 -23.57 35.15
C PRO A 147 22.03 -25.05 35.52
N CYS A 148 21.35 -25.54 36.57
CA CYS A 148 21.28 -26.97 36.87
C CYS A 148 20.43 -27.71 35.81
N ARG A 149 20.43 -29.05 35.80
CA ARG A 149 19.66 -29.82 34.81
C ARG A 149 18.17 -29.46 34.77
N HIS A 150 17.57 -29.13 35.91
CA HIS A 150 16.15 -28.79 36.01
C HIS A 150 15.85 -27.41 35.41
N ALA A 151 16.65 -26.40 35.76
CA ALA A 151 16.51 -25.05 35.21
C ALA A 151 16.84 -25.01 33.72
N ALA A 152 17.84 -25.78 33.28
CA ALA A 152 18.12 -25.96 31.86
C ALA A 152 16.92 -26.60 31.14
N ALA A 153 16.31 -27.64 31.71
CA ALA A 153 15.13 -28.28 31.11
C ALA A 153 13.94 -27.30 30.97
N LEU A 154 13.67 -26.49 32.00
CA LEU A 154 12.66 -25.44 31.93
C LEU A 154 13.00 -24.40 30.85
N ALA A 155 14.24 -23.90 30.81
CA ALA A 155 14.68 -22.92 29.83
C ALA A 155 14.56 -23.43 28.39
N TYR A 156 14.89 -24.71 28.16
CA TYR A 156 14.73 -25.36 26.86
C TYR A 156 13.27 -25.53 26.44
N GLN A 157 12.36 -25.91 27.36
CA GLN A 157 10.94 -25.98 27.02
C GLN A 157 10.31 -24.60 26.87
N ALA A 158 10.76 -23.60 27.62
CA ALA A 158 10.34 -22.22 27.43
C ALA A 158 10.72 -21.71 26.02
N ALA A 159 11.85 -22.18 25.46
CA ALA A 159 12.19 -21.89 24.07
C ALA A 159 11.10 -22.37 23.10
N TRP A 160 10.45 -23.52 23.32
CA TRP A 160 9.33 -23.97 22.48
C TRP A 160 8.13 -23.04 22.54
N LEU A 161 7.86 -22.46 23.71
CA LEU A 161 6.76 -21.52 23.89
C LEU A 161 7.08 -20.19 23.20
N VAL A 162 8.28 -19.66 23.44
CA VAL A 162 8.76 -18.41 22.83
C VAL A 162 8.90 -18.55 21.31
N ASP A 163 9.30 -19.72 20.79
CA ASP A 163 9.39 -20.02 19.36
C ASP A 163 8.06 -19.90 18.63
N GLU A 164 6.95 -20.25 19.29
CA GLU A 164 5.60 -20.22 18.71
C GLU A 164 4.89 -18.89 18.97
N ASP A 165 5.20 -18.20 20.08
CA ASP A 165 4.55 -16.95 20.47
C ASP A 165 5.55 -15.92 21.05
N PRO A 166 6.01 -14.93 20.26
CA PRO A 166 6.93 -13.90 20.73
C PRO A 166 6.33 -12.99 21.81
N PHE A 167 5.01 -12.94 22.00
CA PHE A 167 4.42 -12.17 23.10
C PHE A 167 4.77 -12.74 24.47
N LEU A 168 5.20 -14.01 24.56
CA LEU A 168 5.70 -14.57 25.81
C LEU A 168 7.04 -13.95 26.21
N LEU A 169 7.89 -13.57 25.24
CA LEU A 169 9.08 -12.78 25.52
C LEU A 169 8.70 -11.39 26.03
N LEU A 170 7.71 -10.74 25.40
CA LEU A 170 7.21 -9.42 25.84
C LEU A 170 6.64 -9.48 27.26
N LEU A 171 5.86 -10.52 27.55
CA LEU A 171 5.32 -10.76 28.88
C LEU A 171 6.43 -10.91 29.91
N MET A 172 7.47 -11.72 29.62
CA MET A 172 8.63 -11.84 30.51
C MET A 172 9.39 -10.53 30.65
N ARG A 173 9.46 -9.70 29.61
CA ARG A 173 10.01 -8.35 29.67
C ARG A 173 9.09 -7.35 30.39
N GLY A 174 7.91 -7.76 30.83
CA GLY A 174 7.07 -7.04 31.77
C GLY A 174 5.76 -6.47 31.22
N LEU A 175 5.42 -6.74 29.95
CA LEU A 175 4.18 -6.23 29.35
C LEU A 175 3.39 -7.34 28.66
N GLY A 176 2.16 -7.55 29.11
CA GLY A 176 1.24 -8.53 28.53
C GLY A 176 0.72 -8.11 27.16
N GLU A 177 0.18 -9.07 26.40
CA GLU A 177 -0.31 -8.83 25.04
C GLU A 177 -1.43 -7.79 24.98
N GLU A 178 -2.45 -7.91 25.85
CA GLU A 178 -3.55 -6.94 25.90
C GLU A 178 -3.05 -5.51 26.20
N GLU A 179 -2.14 -5.38 27.17
CA GLU A 179 -1.59 -4.09 27.57
C GLU A 179 -0.70 -3.49 26.48
N PHE A 180 0.11 -4.32 25.83
CA PHE A 180 0.93 -3.94 24.69
C PHE A 180 0.08 -3.42 23.52
N LEU A 181 -0.96 -4.16 23.13
CA LEU A 181 -1.86 -3.76 22.04
C LEU A 181 -2.64 -2.47 22.39
N ALA A 182 -3.12 -2.34 23.63
CA ALA A 182 -3.77 -1.11 24.09
C ALA A 182 -2.80 0.10 24.09
N ALA A 183 -1.52 -0.12 24.40
CA ALA A 183 -0.50 0.93 24.35
C ALA A 183 -0.16 1.36 22.91
N LEU A 184 -0.19 0.43 21.94
CA LEU A 184 -0.04 0.75 20.53
C LEU A 184 -1.25 1.49 19.97
N GLN A 185 -2.47 1.08 20.32
CA GLN A 185 -3.69 1.77 19.89
C GLN A 185 -3.71 3.23 20.34
N ARG A 186 -3.32 3.51 21.60
CA ARG A 186 -3.19 4.89 22.11
C ARG A 186 -2.18 5.72 21.31
N ARG A 187 -1.08 5.12 20.85
CA ARG A 187 -0.08 5.80 20.01
C ARG A 187 -0.57 6.03 18.58
N GLY A 188 -1.28 5.06 18.00
CA GLY A 188 -1.90 5.21 16.68
C GLY A 188 -2.99 6.28 16.64
N ALA A 189 -3.79 6.41 17.71
CA ALA A 189 -4.82 7.44 17.85
C ALA A 189 -4.25 8.86 18.02
N GLY A 190 -2.99 9.00 18.47
CA GLY A 190 -2.30 10.28 18.60
C GLY A 190 -1.58 10.75 17.33
N ALA A 191 -1.35 9.85 16.37
CA ALA A 191 -0.61 10.14 15.13
C ALA A 191 -1.52 10.53 13.95
N GLY A 192 -2.84 10.37 14.09
CA GLY A 192 -3.83 10.79 13.11
C GLY A 192 -4.82 11.78 13.72
N THR A 193 -4.77 13.02 13.21
CA THR A 193 -5.85 14.03 13.20
C THR A 193 -6.41 14.53 14.54
N GLU A 194 -6.23 15.85 14.76
CA GLU A 194 -7.30 16.69 15.33
C GLU A 194 -8.56 16.48 14.48
N GLY A 195 -9.43 15.56 14.90
CA GLY A 195 -10.64 15.20 14.16
C GLY A 195 -11.56 14.37 15.04
N ALA A 196 -12.55 15.04 15.63
CA ALA A 196 -13.76 14.50 16.26
C ALA A 196 -13.59 13.22 17.10
N GLY A 197 -13.28 13.42 18.40
CA GLY A 197 -13.39 12.38 19.41
C GLY A 197 -14.83 11.90 19.59
N ALA A 198 -15.20 10.82 18.92
CA ALA A 198 -16.22 9.91 19.42
C ALA A 198 -15.56 8.95 20.42
N PRO A 199 -16.02 8.87 21.68
CA PRO A 199 -15.47 7.91 22.63
C PRO A 199 -15.82 6.50 22.16
N ILE A 200 -14.81 5.68 21.89
CA ILE A 200 -15.00 4.26 21.57
C ILE A 200 -15.54 3.55 22.82
N ARG A 201 -16.72 2.94 22.70
CA ARG A 201 -17.40 2.18 23.75
C ARG A 201 -16.57 0.96 24.18
N ALA A 202 -16.70 0.57 25.44
CA ALA A 202 -15.99 -0.56 26.07
C ALA A 202 -16.01 -1.83 25.20
N ALA A 203 -14.91 -2.60 25.22
CA ALA A 203 -14.78 -3.85 24.47
C ALA A 203 -15.97 -4.79 24.73
N LEU A 204 -16.71 -5.12 23.67
CA LEU A 204 -17.82 -6.06 23.69
C LEU A 204 -17.32 -7.47 23.32
N ALA A 205 -17.83 -8.50 23.99
CA ALA A 205 -17.57 -9.87 23.58
C ALA A 205 -18.09 -10.10 22.15
N ALA A 206 -17.35 -10.84 21.33
CA ALA A 206 -17.68 -11.02 19.90
C ALA A 206 -19.09 -11.58 19.66
N TYR A 207 -19.60 -12.40 20.59
CA TYR A 207 -20.97 -12.92 20.53
C TYR A 207 -22.02 -11.83 20.74
N ASP A 208 -21.79 -10.91 21.68
CA ASP A 208 -22.69 -9.79 21.95
C ASP A 208 -22.67 -8.76 20.81
N ALA A 209 -21.49 -8.55 20.20
CA ALA A 209 -21.35 -7.72 19.00
C ALA A 209 -22.11 -8.31 17.80
N TYR A 210 -22.05 -9.63 17.61
CA TYR A 210 -22.74 -10.32 16.53
C TYR A 210 -24.27 -10.41 16.74
N ALA A 211 -24.71 -10.48 18.00
CA ALA A 211 -26.13 -10.47 18.36
C ALA A 211 -26.76 -9.07 18.31
N THR A 212 -25.96 -8.01 18.15
CA THR A 212 -26.46 -6.64 17.99
C THR A 212 -27.06 -6.49 16.59
N GLU A 213 -28.32 -6.03 16.52
CA GLU A 213 -28.92 -5.67 15.24
C GLU A 213 -28.12 -4.53 14.59
N PRO A 214 -27.63 -4.69 13.35
CA PRO A 214 -26.93 -3.63 12.66
C PRO A 214 -27.84 -2.39 12.58
N GLY A 215 -27.30 -1.25 12.99
CA GLY A 215 -27.95 0.02 12.74
C GLY A 215 -28.15 0.26 11.23
N PRO A 216 -28.95 1.27 10.85
CA PRO A 216 -28.99 1.70 9.47
C PRO A 216 -27.56 2.01 8.99
N LEU A 217 -27.27 1.67 7.74
CA LEU A 217 -26.01 2.05 7.11
C LEU A 217 -25.85 3.59 7.20
N PRO A 218 -24.63 4.08 7.42
CA PRO A 218 -24.38 5.51 7.28
C PRO A 218 -24.84 5.97 5.89
N GLU A 219 -25.25 7.23 5.81
CA GLU A 219 -25.55 7.86 4.52
C GLU A 219 -24.30 7.78 3.64
N ASP A 220 -24.51 7.56 2.33
CA ASP A 220 -23.42 7.54 1.38
C ASP A 220 -22.67 8.88 1.45
N PRO A 221 -21.33 8.86 1.42
CA PRO A 221 -20.55 10.09 1.48
C PRO A 221 -20.95 11.01 0.32
N GLU A 222 -21.06 12.30 0.62
CA GLU A 222 -21.31 13.30 -0.40
C GLU A 222 -20.19 13.27 -1.46
N LEU A 223 -20.58 13.49 -2.71
CA LEU A 223 -19.65 13.68 -3.81
C LEU A 223 -18.71 14.84 -3.46
N PRO A 224 -17.39 14.65 -3.51
CA PRO A 224 -16.47 15.77 -3.37
C PRO A 224 -16.74 16.81 -4.47
N ASP A 225 -16.53 18.09 -4.15
CA ASP A 225 -16.68 19.18 -5.13
C ASP A 225 -15.47 19.29 -6.07
N GLU A 226 -14.32 18.72 -5.67
CA GLU A 226 -13.06 18.80 -6.40
C GLU A 226 -12.26 17.48 -6.36
N PRO A 227 -11.37 17.25 -7.35
CA PRO A 227 -10.46 16.11 -7.34
C PRO A 227 -9.58 16.08 -6.08
N GLY A 228 -9.28 14.87 -5.60
CA GLY A 228 -8.43 14.70 -4.42
C GLY A 228 -7.00 15.21 -4.61
N GLU A 229 -6.41 15.76 -3.56
CA GLU A 229 -5.01 16.21 -3.59
C GLU A 229 -4.03 15.06 -3.29
N MET A 230 -2.83 15.14 -3.88
CA MET A 230 -1.75 14.23 -3.50
C MET A 230 -1.30 14.55 -2.06
N PRO A 231 -1.14 13.56 -1.17
CA PRO A 231 -0.51 13.79 0.13
C PRO A 231 0.90 14.37 -0.04
N SER A 232 1.30 15.25 0.88
CA SER A 232 2.64 15.84 0.86
C SER A 232 3.71 14.75 1.07
N VAL A 233 4.43 14.41 0.01
CA VAL A 233 5.57 13.49 0.07
C VAL A 233 6.86 14.33 0.07
N THR A 234 7.79 13.98 0.96
CA THR A 234 9.11 14.65 1.02
C THR A 234 9.93 14.29 -0.20
N ASP A 235 10.48 15.29 -0.88
CA ASP A 235 11.31 15.09 -2.07
C ASP A 235 12.57 14.27 -1.72
N GLY A 236 12.92 13.31 -2.58
CA GLY A 236 14.04 12.39 -2.45
C GLY A 236 14.79 12.24 -3.78
N PRO A 237 16.08 11.88 -3.76
CA PRO A 237 16.96 11.98 -4.94
C PRO A 237 16.68 10.97 -6.06
N GLU A 238 15.94 9.90 -5.78
CA GLU A 238 15.69 8.80 -6.73
C GLU A 238 14.42 8.99 -7.58
N VAL A 239 13.58 9.99 -7.26
CA VAL A 239 12.28 10.20 -7.91
C VAL A 239 12.20 11.62 -8.44
N GLU A 240 11.75 11.76 -9.68
CA GLU A 240 11.44 13.08 -10.26
C GLU A 240 10.08 13.56 -9.76
N PHE A 241 10.06 14.16 -8.57
CA PHE A 241 8.84 14.62 -7.90
C PHE A 241 7.93 15.54 -8.75
N PRO A 242 8.43 16.46 -9.60
CA PRO A 242 7.56 17.22 -10.49
C PRO A 242 6.74 16.34 -11.45
N VAL A 243 7.34 15.27 -11.98
CA VAL A 243 6.65 14.31 -12.86
C VAL A 243 5.69 13.44 -12.05
N LEU A 244 6.09 13.00 -10.86
CA LEU A 244 5.19 12.24 -9.98
C LEU A 244 3.97 13.05 -9.57
N ARG A 245 4.16 14.34 -9.22
CA ARG A 245 3.06 15.27 -8.89
C ARG A 245 2.10 15.44 -10.05
N LEU A 246 2.61 15.59 -11.27
CA LEU A 246 1.81 15.63 -12.49
C LEU A 246 0.98 14.36 -12.67
N LEU A 247 1.60 13.17 -12.56
CA LEU A 247 0.92 11.89 -12.75
C LEU A 247 -0.15 11.63 -11.68
N ALA A 248 0.11 12.00 -10.42
CA ALA A 248 -0.90 11.85 -9.37
C ALA A 248 -2.07 12.82 -9.56
N ARG A 249 -1.80 14.06 -9.98
CA ARG A 249 -2.85 15.02 -10.32
C ARG A 249 -3.73 14.49 -11.44
N ASP A 250 -3.13 14.00 -12.52
CA ASP A 250 -3.87 13.37 -13.63
C ASP A 250 -4.73 12.19 -13.16
N ALA A 251 -4.19 11.34 -12.28
CA ALA A 251 -4.93 10.22 -11.73
C ALA A 251 -6.11 10.65 -10.85
N ALA A 252 -5.92 11.70 -10.04
CA ALA A 252 -6.96 12.24 -9.17
C ALA A 252 -8.10 12.89 -9.96
N GLU A 253 -7.77 13.75 -10.94
CA GLU A 253 -8.75 14.38 -11.84
C GLU A 253 -9.57 13.31 -12.59
N ARG A 254 -8.92 12.25 -13.07
CA ARG A 254 -9.62 11.15 -13.74
C ARG A 254 -10.49 10.32 -12.81
N ALA A 255 -10.01 10.01 -11.60
CA ALA A 255 -10.80 9.28 -10.61
C ALA A 255 -12.06 10.06 -10.22
N PHE A 256 -11.93 11.39 -10.13
CA PHE A 256 -13.03 12.30 -9.92
C PHE A 256 -14.04 12.27 -11.08
N ASP A 257 -13.57 12.40 -12.33
CA ASP A 257 -14.44 12.30 -13.51
C ASP A 257 -15.17 10.95 -13.60
N LEU A 258 -14.47 9.85 -13.27
CA LEU A 258 -15.05 8.51 -13.20
C LEU A 258 -16.18 8.45 -12.15
N LEU A 259 -15.95 9.02 -10.97
CA LEU A 259 -16.93 9.06 -9.89
C LEU A 259 -18.15 9.91 -10.27
N CYS A 260 -17.93 11.12 -10.81
CA CYS A 260 -19.01 11.98 -11.29
C CYS A 260 -19.83 11.30 -12.40
N SER A 261 -19.18 10.63 -13.35
CA SER A 261 -19.85 9.93 -14.44
C SER A 261 -20.54 8.64 -14.01
N ALA A 262 -20.08 7.96 -12.95
CA ALA A 262 -20.77 6.78 -12.41
C ALA A 262 -22.06 7.16 -11.67
N LEU A 263 -22.12 8.39 -11.15
CA LEU A 263 -23.25 8.92 -10.39
C LEU A 263 -24.21 9.75 -11.26
N ALA A 264 -23.72 10.35 -12.35
CA ALA A 264 -24.53 10.90 -13.43
C ALA A 264 -24.98 9.79 -14.41
N ASP A 265 -26.01 10.06 -15.22
CA ASP A 265 -26.41 9.18 -16.34
C ASP A 265 -25.16 8.89 -17.21
N PRO A 266 -24.76 7.61 -17.40
CA PRO A 266 -23.40 7.27 -17.79
C PRO A 266 -23.04 7.81 -19.18
N ALA A 267 -22.25 8.88 -19.21
CA ALA A 267 -21.50 9.22 -20.40
C ALA A 267 -20.38 8.18 -20.58
N PRO A 268 -20.03 7.80 -21.82
CA PRO A 268 -18.90 6.92 -22.06
C PRO A 268 -17.61 7.65 -21.67
N LEU A 269 -17.00 7.20 -20.57
CA LEU A 269 -15.68 7.62 -20.14
C LEU A 269 -14.61 7.14 -21.13
N LEU A 270 -13.54 7.92 -21.24
CA LEU A 270 -12.39 7.55 -22.06
C LEU A 270 -11.66 6.37 -21.43
N ASP A 271 -11.73 5.19 -22.06
CA ASP A 271 -10.92 4.05 -21.64
C ASP A 271 -9.46 4.25 -22.09
N LEU A 272 -8.56 4.47 -21.13
CA LEU A 272 -7.14 4.62 -21.43
C LEU A 272 -6.51 3.34 -21.99
N ALA A 273 -7.08 2.17 -21.67
CA ALA A 273 -6.58 0.91 -22.21
C ALA A 273 -6.69 0.89 -23.75
N ASP A 274 -7.72 1.54 -24.30
CA ASP A 274 -7.97 1.59 -25.75
C ASP A 274 -7.24 2.74 -26.45
N LEU A 275 -6.77 3.75 -25.70
CA LEU A 275 -6.16 4.95 -26.26
C LEU A 275 -4.75 4.69 -26.83
N GLY A 276 -3.98 3.84 -26.14
CA GLY A 276 -2.57 3.56 -26.41
C GLY A 276 -1.62 4.68 -25.99
N GLU A 277 -0.35 4.32 -25.76
CA GLU A 277 0.69 5.19 -25.17
C GLU A 277 0.85 6.54 -25.88
N ARG A 278 0.78 6.53 -27.21
CA ARG A 278 1.01 7.72 -28.03
C ARG A 278 -0.11 8.75 -27.87
N ALA A 279 -1.36 8.30 -27.86
CA ALA A 279 -2.49 9.18 -27.64
C ALA A 279 -2.54 9.65 -26.17
N ASP A 280 -2.14 8.80 -25.24
CA ASP A 280 -2.08 9.14 -23.81
C ASP A 280 -1.03 10.20 -23.51
N GLY A 281 0.14 10.14 -24.17
CA GLY A 281 1.15 11.20 -24.06
C GLY A 281 0.65 12.56 -24.58
N VAL A 282 -0.12 12.56 -25.67
CA VAL A 282 -0.75 13.79 -26.20
C VAL A 282 -1.83 14.30 -25.24
N ARG A 283 -2.65 13.41 -24.68
CA ARG A 283 -3.66 13.73 -23.67
C ARG A 283 -3.04 14.41 -22.45
N LEU A 284 -1.96 13.84 -21.90
CA LEU A 284 -1.26 14.38 -20.73
C LEU A 284 -0.75 15.80 -21.00
N ALA A 285 -0.11 16.03 -22.14
CA ALA A 285 0.39 17.36 -22.52
C ALA A 285 -0.74 18.36 -22.84
N ALA A 286 -1.90 17.88 -23.27
CA ALA A 286 -3.06 18.73 -23.54
C ALA A 286 -3.73 19.25 -22.27
N HIS A 287 -3.86 18.40 -21.25
CA HIS A 287 -4.57 18.72 -20.00
C HIS A 287 -3.72 19.49 -18.98
N HIS A 288 -2.41 19.28 -18.97
CA HIS A 288 -1.55 19.84 -17.93
C HIS A 288 -0.57 20.88 -18.46
N ASP A 289 -0.50 22.03 -17.80
CA ASP A 289 0.50 23.07 -18.08
C ASP A 289 1.82 22.72 -17.37
N ALA A 290 2.62 21.86 -17.99
CA ALA A 290 3.88 21.37 -17.45
C ALA A 290 4.99 21.36 -18.52
N PRO A 291 5.73 22.47 -18.72
CA PRO A 291 6.69 22.61 -19.82
C PRO A 291 7.76 21.50 -19.90
N THR A 292 8.29 21.08 -18.75
CA THR A 292 9.29 20.01 -18.68
C THR A 292 8.71 18.65 -19.11
N ALA A 293 7.48 18.36 -18.69
CA ALA A 293 6.80 17.12 -19.09
C ALA A 293 6.42 17.15 -20.56
N HIS A 294 5.95 18.30 -21.06
CA HIS A 294 5.62 18.53 -22.47
C HIS A 294 6.82 18.22 -23.37
N GLU A 295 8.01 18.75 -23.07
CA GLU A 295 9.20 18.50 -23.89
C GLU A 295 9.64 17.03 -23.84
N ARG A 296 9.52 16.36 -22.69
CA ARG A 296 9.83 14.93 -22.57
C ARG A 296 8.87 14.05 -23.37
N LEU A 297 7.57 14.35 -23.28
CA LEU A 297 6.53 13.64 -24.05
C LEU A 297 6.74 13.87 -25.54
N ARG A 298 7.05 15.11 -25.95
CA ARG A 298 7.41 15.44 -27.33
C ARG A 298 8.62 14.64 -27.82
N ALA A 299 9.69 14.57 -27.03
CA ALA A 299 10.91 13.83 -27.37
C ALA A 299 10.69 12.32 -27.45
N ALA A 300 9.79 11.77 -26.62
CA ALA A 300 9.42 10.35 -26.61
C ALA A 300 8.37 9.98 -27.67
N HIS A 301 7.65 10.96 -28.22
CA HIS A 301 6.63 10.75 -29.24
C HIS A 301 7.26 10.19 -30.53
N ASP A 302 6.57 9.29 -31.22
CA ASP A 302 7.02 8.69 -32.48
C ASP A 302 7.22 9.73 -33.60
N ARG A 303 6.49 10.84 -33.53
CA ARG A 303 6.56 11.98 -34.44
C ARG A 303 6.72 13.30 -33.66
N PRO A 304 7.91 13.62 -33.15
CA PRO A 304 8.13 14.81 -32.31
C PRO A 304 7.76 16.12 -32.99
N ALA A 305 7.99 16.22 -34.30
CA ALA A 305 7.67 17.40 -35.10
C ALA A 305 6.16 17.70 -35.20
N ASP A 306 5.31 16.69 -35.01
CA ASP A 306 3.86 16.82 -35.10
C ASP A 306 3.18 16.88 -33.72
N PHE A 307 3.95 16.74 -32.63
CA PHE A 307 3.43 16.60 -31.28
C PHE A 307 2.58 17.80 -30.84
N ASP A 308 3.07 19.02 -31.04
CA ASP A 308 2.35 20.23 -30.64
C ASP A 308 1.03 20.39 -31.40
N ARG A 309 0.98 19.92 -32.65
CA ARG A 309 -0.24 19.89 -33.45
C ARG A 309 -1.21 18.81 -32.95
N ALA A 310 -0.70 17.67 -32.50
CA ALA A 310 -1.50 16.64 -31.85
C ALA A 310 -2.09 17.12 -30.52
N VAL A 311 -1.29 17.81 -29.70
CA VAL A 311 -1.74 18.46 -28.46
C VAL A 311 -2.82 19.49 -28.76
N ALA A 312 -2.65 20.33 -29.79
CA ALA A 312 -3.68 21.27 -30.22
C ALA A 312 -4.97 20.55 -30.66
N ALA A 313 -4.86 19.47 -31.44
CA ALA A 313 -6.01 18.70 -31.90
C ALA A 313 -6.79 18.08 -30.73
N TRP A 314 -6.06 17.59 -29.72
CA TRP A 314 -6.66 17.09 -28.49
C TRP A 314 -7.36 18.20 -27.70
N ARG A 315 -6.74 19.37 -27.55
CA ARG A 315 -7.34 20.50 -26.81
C ARG A 315 -8.66 20.97 -27.42
N TYR A 316 -8.77 20.97 -28.75
CA TYR A 316 -10.02 21.37 -29.41
C TYR A 316 -11.08 20.27 -29.44
N GLY A 317 -10.68 19.02 -29.65
CA GLY A 317 -11.60 17.94 -30.03
C GLY A 317 -11.45 16.62 -29.27
N GLY A 318 -10.64 16.59 -28.20
CA GLY A 318 -10.36 15.39 -27.41
C GLY A 318 -9.75 14.24 -28.23
N ALA A 319 -10.03 13.01 -27.80
CA ALA A 319 -9.55 11.81 -28.49
C ALA A 319 -10.00 11.72 -29.97
N PRO A 320 -11.27 12.05 -30.34
CA PRO A 320 -11.68 12.12 -31.73
C PRO A 320 -10.90 13.16 -32.55
N GLY A 321 -10.61 14.34 -31.97
CA GLY A 321 -9.80 15.38 -32.63
C GLY A 321 -8.38 14.92 -32.94
N PHE A 322 -7.75 14.21 -32.01
CA PHE A 322 -6.45 13.57 -32.24
C PHE A 322 -6.54 12.47 -33.33
N GLU A 323 -7.57 11.62 -33.31
CA GLU A 323 -7.74 10.57 -34.32
C GLU A 323 -7.89 11.17 -35.73
N VAL A 324 -8.67 12.25 -35.87
CA VAL A 324 -8.88 12.96 -37.14
C VAL A 324 -7.59 13.55 -37.70
N LEU A 325 -6.70 14.03 -36.83
CA LEU A 325 -5.37 14.47 -37.22
C LEU A 325 -4.51 13.31 -37.71
N ASP A 326 -4.47 12.26 -36.90
CA ASP A 326 -3.47 11.23 -37.00
C ASP A 326 -3.77 10.15 -38.03
N ARG A 327 -5.03 9.69 -38.08
CA ARG A 327 -5.48 8.55 -38.89
C ARG A 327 -6.51 8.99 -39.91
N PRO A 328 -6.12 9.71 -40.98
CA PRO A 328 -7.04 10.06 -42.05
C PRO A 328 -7.68 8.81 -42.65
N TRP A 329 -9.01 8.78 -42.67
CA TRP A 329 -9.82 7.63 -43.05
C TRP A 329 -10.70 7.95 -44.25
N ARG A 330 -11.26 6.94 -44.92
CA ARG A 330 -12.15 7.14 -46.08
C ARG A 330 -13.60 6.88 -45.65
N PRO A 331 -14.47 7.91 -45.64
CA PRO A 331 -15.90 7.72 -45.45
C PRO A 331 -16.49 6.77 -46.49
N ASN A 332 -17.50 6.00 -46.10
CA ASN A 332 -18.26 5.19 -47.04
C ASN A 332 -19.11 6.09 -47.97
N ARG A 333 -19.68 5.52 -49.03
CA ARG A 333 -20.42 6.31 -50.04
C ARG A 333 -21.58 7.10 -49.45
N THR A 334 -22.26 6.55 -48.45
CA THR A 334 -23.40 7.21 -47.78
C THR A 334 -22.93 8.36 -46.91
N GLU A 335 -21.89 8.15 -46.10
CA GLU A 335 -21.28 9.20 -45.26
C GLU A 335 -20.73 10.34 -46.11
N LEU A 336 -20.03 10.01 -47.20
CA LEU A 336 -19.50 11.00 -48.13
C LEU A 336 -20.60 11.78 -48.84
N ALA A 337 -21.68 11.11 -49.25
CA ALA A 337 -22.83 11.77 -49.87
C ALA A 337 -23.53 12.73 -48.89
N ARG A 338 -23.71 12.32 -47.62
CA ARG A 338 -24.28 13.19 -46.59
C ARG A 338 -23.39 14.41 -46.33
N ALA A 339 -22.09 14.17 -46.13
CA ALA A 339 -21.11 15.23 -45.91
C ALA A 339 -21.03 16.21 -47.09
N ASN A 340 -21.04 15.71 -48.33
CA ASN A 340 -21.04 16.55 -49.52
C ASN A 340 -22.35 17.33 -49.66
N ALA A 341 -23.50 16.73 -49.35
CA ALA A 341 -24.79 17.42 -49.40
C ALA A 341 -24.87 18.57 -48.37
N GLU A 342 -24.28 18.40 -47.18
CA GLU A 342 -24.13 19.49 -46.19
C GLU A 342 -23.30 20.63 -46.79
N PHE A 343 -22.17 20.33 -47.43
CA PHE A 343 -21.34 21.34 -48.11
C PHE A 343 -22.01 22.01 -49.30
N GLU A 344 -22.76 21.27 -50.11
CA GLU A 344 -23.52 21.82 -51.25
C GLU A 344 -24.64 22.77 -50.78
N ALA A 345 -25.30 22.45 -49.66
CA ALA A 345 -26.35 23.28 -49.08
C ALA A 345 -25.83 24.63 -48.56
N LEU A 346 -24.59 24.69 -48.05
CA LEU A 346 -23.97 25.91 -47.55
C LEU A 346 -23.79 27.00 -48.61
N TRP A 347 -23.72 26.61 -49.89
CA TRP A 347 -23.42 27.51 -51.02
C TRP A 347 -24.58 27.56 -52.03
N ALA A 348 -25.77 27.09 -51.66
CA ALA A 348 -26.93 27.07 -52.54
C ALA A 348 -27.39 28.48 -52.99
N ASP A 349 -27.10 29.50 -52.18
CA ASP A 349 -27.55 30.88 -52.40
C ASP A 349 -26.45 31.83 -52.94
N ASP A 350 -25.20 31.37 -53.10
CA ASP A 350 -24.07 32.20 -53.59
C ASP A 350 -23.38 31.55 -54.81
N PRO A 351 -23.66 32.03 -56.03
CA PRO A 351 -23.20 31.41 -57.27
C PRO A 351 -21.81 31.88 -57.74
N GLU A 352 -20.96 32.40 -56.84
CA GLU A 352 -19.50 32.43 -57.06
C GLU A 352 -18.84 31.19 -56.42
N PRO A 353 -18.79 30.03 -57.10
CA PRO A 353 -18.25 28.80 -56.54
C PRO A 353 -16.74 28.83 -56.81
N GLY A 354 -16.02 29.53 -55.94
CA GLY A 354 -14.69 30.06 -56.24
C GLY A 354 -13.49 29.26 -55.77
N GLN A 355 -13.67 28.18 -55.01
CA GLN A 355 -12.73 27.05 -54.97
C GLN A 355 -13.42 25.85 -54.35
N ALA A 356 -13.93 24.95 -55.20
CA ALA A 356 -14.47 23.68 -54.77
C ALA A 356 -13.46 23.01 -53.83
N PHE A 357 -13.85 22.80 -52.58
CA PHE A 357 -13.01 22.11 -51.62
C PHE A 357 -12.50 20.83 -52.26
N ALA A 358 -11.18 20.70 -52.37
CA ALA A 358 -10.57 19.48 -52.86
C ALA A 358 -10.82 18.39 -51.81
N VAL A 359 -11.69 17.44 -52.15
CA VAL A 359 -12.06 16.34 -51.24
C VAL A 359 -11.07 15.19 -51.41
N SER A 360 -10.38 14.87 -50.31
CA SER A 360 -9.49 13.70 -50.25
C SER A 360 -9.68 12.99 -48.93
N ARG A 361 -10.12 11.73 -49.00
CA ARG A 361 -10.44 10.90 -47.82
C ARG A 361 -11.51 11.57 -46.96
N ASN A 362 -11.19 11.95 -45.73
CA ASN A 362 -12.05 12.67 -44.81
C ASN A 362 -11.72 14.16 -44.73
N ARG A 363 -11.14 14.77 -45.77
CA ARG A 363 -10.64 16.14 -45.76
C ARG A 363 -11.20 16.94 -46.92
N TRP A 364 -11.76 18.10 -46.61
CA TRP A 364 -12.24 19.11 -47.54
C TRP A 364 -11.27 20.27 -47.44
N THR A 365 -10.54 20.56 -48.51
CA THR A 365 -9.48 21.59 -48.49
C THR A 365 -9.76 22.72 -49.46
N ASP A 366 -9.82 23.95 -48.96
CA ASP A 366 -9.76 25.19 -49.72
C ASP A 366 -8.35 25.77 -49.57
N ALA A 367 -7.52 25.52 -50.59
CA ALA A 367 -6.11 25.90 -50.55
C ALA A 367 -5.89 27.41 -50.75
N ALA A 368 -6.77 28.13 -51.47
CA ALA A 368 -6.60 29.58 -51.61
C ALA A 368 -7.04 30.33 -50.36
N ALA A 369 -8.05 29.85 -49.65
CA ALA A 369 -8.45 30.43 -48.38
C ALA A 369 -7.57 29.97 -47.20
N GLY A 370 -6.71 28.96 -47.39
CA GLY A 370 -5.91 28.38 -46.32
C GLY A 370 -6.77 27.67 -45.26
N ARG A 371 -7.89 27.06 -45.67
CA ARG A 371 -8.89 26.43 -44.79
C ARG A 371 -9.07 24.96 -45.12
N GLN A 372 -9.26 24.14 -44.09
CA GLN A 372 -9.54 22.72 -44.26
C GLN A 372 -10.52 22.25 -43.18
N LEU A 373 -11.59 21.58 -43.60
CA LEU A 373 -12.43 20.81 -42.69
C LEU A 373 -12.06 19.34 -42.76
N ARG A 374 -12.07 18.67 -41.60
CA ARG A 374 -11.89 17.23 -41.52
C ARG A 374 -13.07 16.57 -40.86
N TYR A 375 -13.56 15.50 -41.47
CA TYR A 375 -14.70 14.75 -40.97
C TYR A 375 -14.26 13.62 -40.03
N GLY A 376 -14.80 13.61 -38.82
CA GLY A 376 -14.54 12.59 -37.81
C GLY A 376 -15.48 11.39 -37.90
N ARG A 377 -15.05 10.26 -37.31
CA ARG A 377 -15.89 9.05 -37.20
C ARG A 377 -17.06 9.23 -36.24
N ASP A 378 -16.95 10.23 -35.37
CA ASP A 378 -18.00 10.72 -34.48
C ASP A 378 -19.05 11.59 -35.19
N GLY A 379 -18.89 11.80 -36.50
CA GLY A 379 -19.82 12.57 -37.33
C GLY A 379 -19.72 14.08 -37.14
N ARG A 380 -18.59 14.59 -36.65
CA ARG A 380 -18.33 16.03 -36.50
C ARG A 380 -17.29 16.54 -37.49
N TRP A 381 -17.33 17.85 -37.73
CA TRP A 381 -16.44 18.63 -38.56
C TRP A 381 -15.41 19.34 -37.71
N TYR A 382 -14.13 19.12 -38.03
CA TYR A 382 -12.99 19.68 -37.31
C TYR A 382 -12.31 20.73 -38.19
N PRO A 383 -12.23 21.99 -37.75
CA PRO A 383 -11.61 23.07 -38.51
C PRO A 383 -10.09 23.10 -38.39
N TYR A 384 -9.45 23.35 -39.52
CA TYR A 384 -8.01 23.49 -39.67
C TYR A 384 -7.64 24.69 -40.54
N GLU A 385 -6.58 25.40 -40.16
CA GLU A 385 -6.02 26.54 -40.87
C GLU A 385 -4.59 26.21 -41.34
N GLU A 386 -4.21 26.69 -42.52
CA GLU A 386 -2.84 26.54 -43.01
C GLU A 386 -1.90 27.52 -42.29
N ARG A 387 -0.88 27.00 -41.62
CA ARG A 387 0.20 27.78 -41.03
C ARG A 387 1.54 27.20 -41.43
N SER A 388 2.32 27.97 -42.18
CA SER A 388 3.66 27.58 -42.66
C SER A 388 3.68 26.24 -43.42
N GLY A 389 2.72 26.02 -44.32
CA GLY A 389 2.62 24.79 -45.11
C GLY A 389 2.08 23.56 -44.37
N LEU A 390 1.59 23.75 -43.13
CA LEU A 390 1.02 22.69 -42.31
C LEU A 390 -0.41 23.08 -41.89
N TRP A 391 -1.32 22.10 -41.88
CA TRP A 391 -2.70 22.30 -41.44
C TRP A 391 -2.81 22.15 -39.92
N TRP A 392 -3.13 23.22 -39.21
CA TRP A 392 -3.26 23.27 -37.75
C TRP A 392 -4.73 23.32 -37.30
N PRO A 393 -5.12 22.56 -36.25
CA PRO A 393 -6.43 22.72 -35.63
C PRO A 393 -6.66 24.18 -35.18
N SER A 394 -7.84 24.72 -35.46
CA SER A 394 -8.14 26.13 -35.25
C SER A 394 -9.40 26.42 -34.43
N GLY A 395 -10.20 25.39 -34.09
CA GLY A 395 -11.46 25.58 -33.39
C GLY A 395 -12.09 24.28 -32.91
N HIS A 396 -13.14 24.40 -32.10
CA HIS A 396 -13.90 23.26 -31.60
C HIS A 396 -14.68 22.55 -32.73
N PRO A 397 -14.90 21.23 -32.62
CA PRO A 397 -15.65 20.50 -33.62
C PRO A 397 -17.15 20.72 -33.50
N ASP A 398 -17.83 20.86 -34.63
CA ASP A 398 -19.28 21.01 -34.71
C ASP A 398 -19.91 19.88 -35.53
N ARG A 399 -21.21 19.62 -35.36
CA ARG A 399 -21.96 18.70 -36.24
C ARG A 399 -22.28 19.34 -37.59
N ASP A 400 -22.35 20.66 -37.65
CA ASP A 400 -22.61 21.43 -38.84
C ASP A 400 -21.32 22.00 -39.44
N ALA A 401 -21.16 21.84 -40.76
CA ALA A 401 -19.96 22.28 -41.46
C ALA A 401 -19.85 23.81 -41.54
N ALA A 402 -20.97 24.57 -41.60
CA ALA A 402 -20.93 26.03 -41.54
C ALA A 402 -20.37 26.50 -40.21
N SER A 403 -20.96 26.00 -39.13
CA SER A 403 -20.61 26.37 -37.77
C SER A 403 -19.13 26.05 -37.48
N ALA A 404 -18.64 24.92 -37.99
CA ALA A 404 -17.20 24.60 -37.92
C ALA A 404 -16.32 25.56 -38.73
N LEU A 405 -16.78 26.08 -39.88
CA LEU A 405 -16.06 27.08 -40.67
C LEU A 405 -16.04 28.45 -40.01
N ASP A 406 -17.08 28.82 -39.26
CA ASP A 406 -17.13 30.10 -38.52
C ASP A 406 -16.10 30.18 -37.38
N HIS A 407 -15.51 29.03 -37.01
CA HIS A 407 -14.40 28.97 -36.06
C HIS A 407 -13.01 29.21 -36.71
N LEU A 408 -12.94 29.41 -38.03
CA LEU A 408 -11.74 29.80 -38.79
C LEU A 408 -11.71 31.31 -39.02
#